data_AF-A0A2V9L2T6-F1
#
_entry.id   AF-A0A2V9L2T6-F1
#
_cell.length_a   1.000
_cell.length_b   1.000
_cell.length_c   1.000
_cell.angle_alpha   90.00
_cell.angle_beta   90.00
_cell.angle_gamma   90.00
#
_symmetry.space_group_name_H-M   'P 1'
#
loop_
_entity.id
_entity.type
_entity.pdbx_description
1 polymer ?
#
loop_
_entity_poly.entity_id
_entity_poly.type
_entity_poly.pdbx_seq_one_letter_code
_entity_poly.pdbx_strand_id
1 'polypeptide(L)'
;MGATIFVGLLWTKSTTKAAVTAVAAGFAVGLVCFLDQTLRWSLAVLSHPYMHSFLHRAPLVWVITALVMIGVSLMSERPDPEKVRENMFRCLDQSWTRISDYRIWAALLLLCTIGLWWSFR
;
A
#
# COMPACT_ATOMS: atom_id res chain seq x y z
N MET A 1 2.81 3.09 -6.72
CA MET A 1 3.43 1.76 -6.90
C MET A 1 3.12 0.81 -5.74
N GLY A 2 3.46 1.13 -4.48
CA GLY A 2 3.17 0.22 -3.35
C GLY A 2 1.69 -0.16 -3.22
N ALA A 3 0.77 0.81 -3.35
CA ALA A 3 -0.67 0.58 -3.24
C ALA A 3 -1.20 -0.45 -4.24
N THR A 4 -0.71 -0.45 -5.48
CA THR A 4 -1.20 -1.38 -6.51
C THR A 4 -0.75 -2.81 -6.29
N ILE A 5 0.42 -3.00 -5.64
CA ILE A 5 0.90 -4.31 -5.25
C ILE A 5 0.12 -4.81 -4.03
N PHE A 6 -0.03 -3.97 -2.99
CA PHE A 6 -0.80 -4.34 -1.79
C PHE A 6 -2.26 -4.67 -2.11
N VAL A 7 -2.94 -3.78 -2.84
CA VAL A 7 -4.31 -4.01 -3.28
C VAL A 7 -4.37 -5.15 -4.29
N GLY A 8 -3.38 -5.31 -5.17
CA GLY A 8 -3.32 -6.46 -6.08
C GLY A 8 -3.21 -7.82 -5.36
N LEU A 9 -2.52 -7.88 -4.23
CA LEU A 9 -2.36 -9.08 -3.40
C LEU A 9 -3.57 -9.35 -2.49
N LEU A 10 -4.22 -8.29 -1.98
CA LEU A 10 -5.34 -8.39 -1.03
C LEU A 10 -6.71 -8.39 -1.71
N TRP A 11 -6.82 -7.83 -2.92
CA TRP A 11 -8.09 -7.63 -3.61
C TRP A 11 -8.32 -8.67 -4.69
N THR A 12 -9.35 -9.48 -4.46
CA THR A 12 -9.71 -10.64 -5.28
C THR A 12 -10.12 -10.30 -6.69
N LYS A 13 -10.47 -9.04 -6.98
CA LYS A 13 -10.95 -8.60 -8.29
C LYS A 13 -9.94 -7.74 -9.07
N SER A 14 -8.67 -7.73 -8.64
CA SER A 14 -7.65 -6.90 -9.29
C SER A 14 -7.45 -7.31 -10.75
N THR A 15 -7.66 -6.36 -11.67
CA THR A 15 -7.52 -6.53 -13.12
C THR A 15 -6.30 -5.76 -13.63
N THR A 16 -5.66 -6.23 -14.71
CA THR A 16 -4.50 -5.54 -15.32
C THR A 16 -4.83 -4.09 -15.70
N LYS A 17 -6.05 -3.85 -16.20
CA LYS A 17 -6.54 -2.50 -16.51
C LYS A 17 -6.60 -1.61 -15.26
N ALA A 18 -7.08 -2.14 -14.14
CA ALA A 18 -7.11 -1.44 -12.85
C ALA A 18 -5.70 -1.16 -12.31
N ALA A 19 -4.77 -2.10 -12.49
CA ALA A 19 -3.38 -1.90 -12.07
C ALA A 19 -2.68 -0.79 -12.85
N VAL A 20 -2.79 -0.78 -14.19
CA VAL A 20 -2.14 0.25 -15.03
C VAL A 20 -2.75 1.64 -14.77
N THR A 21 -4.07 1.73 -14.67
CA THR A 21 -4.77 3.00 -14.38
C THR A 21 -4.45 3.52 -12.99
N ALA A 22 -4.37 2.67 -11.98
CA ALA A 22 -3.95 3.06 -10.64
C ALA A 22 -2.48 3.50 -10.60
N VAL A 23 -1.57 2.83 -11.32
CA VAL A 23 -0.17 3.27 -11.43
C VAL A 23 -0.09 4.67 -12.07
N ALA A 24 -0.80 4.89 -13.18
CA ALA A 24 -0.82 6.18 -13.86
C ALA A 24 -1.42 7.28 -12.96
N ALA A 25 -2.55 7.01 -12.30
CA ALA A 25 -3.18 7.94 -11.38
C ALA A 25 -2.29 8.24 -10.16
N GLY A 26 -1.68 7.22 -9.57
CA GLY A 26 -0.76 7.38 -8.44
C GLY A 26 0.49 8.19 -8.81
N PHE A 27 1.02 8.01 -10.03
CA PHE A 27 2.12 8.83 -10.53
C PHE A 27 1.68 10.28 -10.74
N ALA A 28 0.52 10.52 -11.36
CA ALA A 28 -0.01 11.87 -11.56
C ALA A 28 -0.25 12.59 -10.22
N VAL A 29 -0.90 11.93 -9.25
CA VAL A 29 -1.15 12.50 -7.92
C VAL A 29 0.15 12.75 -7.16
N GLY A 30 1.13 11.85 -7.26
CA GLY A 30 2.46 12.04 -6.69
C GLY A 30 3.20 13.22 -7.32
N LEU A 31 3.10 13.38 -8.63
CA LEU A 31 3.69 14.49 -9.37
C LEU A 31 3.05 15.83 -8.96
N VAL A 32 1.73 15.89 -8.85
CA VAL A 32 1.02 17.08 -8.34
C VAL A 32 1.47 17.41 -6.91
N CYS A 33 1.61 16.42 -6.03
CA CYS A 33 2.11 16.64 -4.67
C CYS A 33 3.55 17.17 -4.64
N PHE A 34 4.40 16.70 -5.56
CA PHE A 34 5.79 17.14 -5.69
C PHE A 34 5.89 18.56 -6.26
N LEU A 35 5.08 18.89 -7.26
CA LEU A 35 4.99 20.24 -7.82
C LEU A 35 4.45 21.23 -6.80
N ASP A 36 3.42 20.86 -6.02
CA ASP A 36 2.91 21.71 -4.94
C ASP A 36 3.99 22.04 -3.89
N GLN A 37 4.85 21.06 -3.53
CA GLN A 37 5.99 21.32 -2.64
C GLN A 37 7.05 22.21 -3.27
N THR A 38 7.36 22.00 -4.55
CA THR A 38 8.43 22.73 -5.25
C THR A 38 8.03 24.17 -5.56
N LEU A 39 6.79 24.39 -6.03
CA LEU A 39 6.28 25.70 -6.42
C LEU A 39 5.59 26.46 -5.26
N ARG A 40 5.43 25.83 -4.09
CA ARG A 40 4.71 26.38 -2.92
C ARG A 40 3.32 26.91 -3.29
N TRP A 41 2.60 26.18 -4.14
CA TRP A 41 1.29 26.64 -4.63
C TRP A 41 0.21 26.77 -3.54
N SER A 42 0.46 26.27 -2.33
CA SER A 42 -0.40 26.46 -1.15
C SER A 42 -1.86 26.12 -1.45
N LEU A 43 -2.10 24.99 -2.13
CA LEU A 43 -3.46 24.48 -2.33
C LEU A 43 -4.13 24.30 -0.96
N ALA A 44 -5.34 24.84 -0.80
CA ALA A 44 -6.07 24.91 0.48
C ALA A 44 -6.31 23.53 1.15
N VAL A 45 -6.31 22.44 0.38
CA VAL A 45 -6.43 21.05 0.90
C VAL A 45 -5.10 20.52 1.44
N LEU A 46 -3.96 21.05 0.98
CA LEU A 46 -2.60 20.61 1.31
C LEU A 46 -1.88 21.55 2.30
N SER A 47 -2.49 22.68 2.67
CA SER A 47 -1.94 23.66 3.61
C SER A 47 -2.23 23.36 5.09
N HIS A 48 -2.75 22.17 5.40
CA HIS A 48 -2.96 21.77 6.79
C HIS A 48 -1.59 21.53 7.47
N PRO A 49 -1.37 21.99 8.72
CA PRO A 49 -0.07 21.91 9.42
C PRO A 49 0.55 20.50 9.53
N TYR A 50 -0.25 19.44 9.37
CA TYR A 50 0.22 18.04 9.37
C TYR A 50 0.74 17.54 8.00
N MET A 51 0.53 18.30 6.92
CA MET A 51 0.89 17.92 5.55
C MET A 51 2.23 18.52 5.08
N HIS A 52 3.02 19.12 5.98
CA HIS A 52 4.25 19.82 5.58
C HIS A 52 5.36 18.86 5.11
N SER A 53 5.41 17.64 5.66
CA SER A 53 6.43 16.65 5.31
C SER A 53 5.96 15.69 4.24
N PHE A 54 6.84 15.40 3.28
CA PHE A 54 6.63 14.41 2.22
C PHE A 54 6.19 13.04 2.75
N LEU A 55 6.70 12.65 3.94
CA LEU A 55 6.34 11.42 4.63
C LEU A 55 4.84 11.33 4.96
N HIS A 56 4.17 12.45 5.28
CA HIS A 56 2.74 12.46 5.60
C HIS A 56 1.87 12.51 4.35
N ARG A 57 2.39 13.02 3.22
CA ARG A 57 1.69 13.01 1.94
C ARG A 57 1.76 11.65 1.25
N ALA A 58 2.85 10.89 1.43
CA ALA A 58 3.02 9.55 0.89
C ALA A 58 1.88 8.54 1.20
N PRO A 59 1.38 8.40 2.44
CA PRO A 59 0.23 7.54 2.72
C PRO A 59 -1.06 8.06 2.07
N LEU A 60 -1.22 9.38 1.88
CA LEU A 60 -2.40 9.94 1.20
C LEU A 60 -2.39 9.57 -0.29
N VAL A 61 -1.24 9.70 -0.96
CA VAL A 61 -1.06 9.22 -2.35
C VAL A 61 -1.32 7.72 -2.44
N TRP A 62 -0.88 6.94 -1.44
CA TRP A 62 -1.15 5.51 -1.35
C TRP A 62 -2.65 5.21 -1.27
N VAL A 63 -3.39 5.90 -0.39
CA VAL A 63 -4.85 5.74 -0.23
C VAL A 63 -5.59 6.11 -1.52
N ILE A 64 -5.26 7.24 -2.14
CA ILE A 64 -5.91 7.65 -3.40
C ILE A 64 -5.66 6.60 -4.50
N THR A 65 -4.41 6.13 -4.61
CA THR A 65 -4.06 5.10 -5.59
C THR A 65 -4.82 3.80 -5.35
N ALA A 66 -4.97 3.39 -4.09
CA ALA A 66 -5.75 2.22 -3.72
C ALA A 66 -7.24 2.37 -4.09
N LEU A 67 -7.83 3.54 -3.80
CA LEU A 67 -9.22 3.83 -4.16
C LEU A 67 -9.45 3.81 -5.67
N VAL A 68 -8.54 4.40 -6.45
CA VAL A 68 -8.61 4.36 -7.92
C VAL A 68 -8.53 2.92 -8.42
N MET A 69 -7.62 2.11 -7.86
CA MET A 69 -7.50 0.71 -8.23
C MET A 69 -8.78 -0.08 -7.93
N ILE A 70 -9.38 0.12 -6.75
CA ILE A 70 -10.64 -0.53 -6.36
C ILE A 70 -11.78 -0.06 -7.26
N GLY A 71 -11.89 1.24 -7.51
CA GLY A 71 -12.95 1.81 -8.35
C GLY A 71 -12.90 1.29 -9.78
N VAL A 72 -11.72 1.30 -10.41
CA VAL A 72 -11.55 0.77 -11.77
C VAL A 72 -11.71 -0.75 -11.79
N SER A 73 -11.25 -1.46 -10.77
CA SER A 73 -11.43 -2.91 -10.62
C SER A 73 -12.90 -3.33 -10.52
N LEU A 74 -13.73 -2.54 -9.83
CA LEU A 74 -15.18 -2.78 -9.73
C LEU A 74 -15.92 -2.50 -11.04
N MET A 75 -15.42 -1.55 -11.82
CA MET A 75 -16.00 -1.17 -13.12
C MET A 75 -15.51 -2.04 -14.28
N SER A 76 -14.37 -2.72 -14.11
CA SER A 76 -13.83 -3.66 -15.09
C SER A 76 -14.44 -5.05 -14.98
N GLU A 77 -14.37 -5.79 -16.07
CA GLU A 77 -14.96 -7.12 -16.23
C GLU A 77 -14.42 -8.09 -15.17
N ARG A 78 -15.31 -8.89 -14.56
CA ARG A 78 -14.96 -9.78 -13.44
C ARG A 78 -13.89 -10.77 -13.88
N PRO A 79 -12.68 -10.76 -13.30
CA PRO A 79 -11.69 -11.79 -13.58
C PRO A 79 -12.16 -13.13 -13.01
N ASP A 80 -11.73 -14.21 -13.68
CA ASP A 80 -12.06 -15.60 -13.36
C ASP A 80 -11.76 -15.91 -11.87
N PRO A 81 -12.75 -16.35 -11.08
CA PRO A 81 -12.61 -16.60 -9.63
C PRO A 81 -11.56 -17.66 -9.28
N GLU A 82 -11.14 -18.49 -10.24
CA GLU A 82 -10.23 -19.61 -9.99
C GLU A 82 -8.77 -19.17 -9.78
N LYS A 83 -8.26 -18.21 -10.57
CA LYS A 83 -6.90 -17.63 -10.42
C LYS A 83 -6.72 -16.80 -9.15
N VAL A 84 -7.82 -16.35 -8.58
CA VAL A 84 -7.85 -15.43 -7.44
C VAL A 84 -7.68 -16.17 -6.12
N ARG A 85 -8.20 -17.39 -6.05
CA ARG A 85 -8.16 -18.22 -4.83
C ARG A 85 -6.78 -18.82 -4.59
N GLU A 86 -6.04 -19.11 -5.66
CA GLU A 86 -4.71 -19.74 -5.58
C GLU A 86 -3.65 -18.84 -4.93
N ASN A 87 -3.71 -17.53 -5.16
CA ASN A 87 -2.71 -16.58 -4.63
C ASN A 87 -2.94 -16.18 -3.15
N MET A 88 -4.19 -16.11 -2.68
CA MET A 88 -4.48 -15.67 -1.30
C MET A 88 -4.43 -16.80 -0.28
N PHE A 89 -4.85 -18.02 -0.63
CA PHE A 89 -4.99 -19.10 0.34
C PHE A 89 -3.71 -19.92 0.55
N ARG A 90 -2.74 -19.87 -0.37
CA ARG A 90 -1.46 -20.59 -0.21
C ARG A 90 -0.64 -20.09 0.99
N CYS A 91 -0.81 -18.84 1.41
CA CYS A 91 -0.11 -18.26 2.56
C CYS A 91 -0.78 -18.61 3.90
N LEU A 92 -2.10 -18.85 3.90
CA LEU A 92 -2.86 -19.27 5.09
C LEU A 92 -2.75 -20.77 5.35
N ASP A 93 -2.53 -21.56 4.31
CA ASP A 93 -2.45 -23.03 4.37
C ASP A 93 -1.07 -23.57 4.75
N GLN A 94 -0.12 -22.69 5.09
CA GLN A 94 1.21 -23.12 5.52
C GLN A 94 1.17 -23.61 6.98
N SER A 95 0.93 -24.92 7.11
CA SER A 95 0.81 -25.64 8.38
C SER A 95 2.01 -25.43 9.32
N TRP A 96 1.66 -25.22 10.59
CA TRP A 96 2.54 -25.00 11.74
C TRP A 96 3.35 -26.26 12.05
N THR A 97 4.55 -26.41 11.47
CA THR A 97 5.28 -27.69 11.56
C THR A 97 6.75 -27.58 11.92
N ARG A 98 7.38 -26.39 12.03
CA ARG A 98 8.82 -26.37 12.33
C ARG A 98 9.33 -25.14 13.07
N ILE A 99 10.06 -25.42 14.15
CA ILE A 99 10.82 -24.50 15.04
C ILE A 99 11.83 -23.60 14.29
N SER A 100 12.08 -23.85 13.01
CA SER A 100 12.71 -22.89 12.08
C SER A 100 11.66 -21.90 11.53
N ASP A 101 10.74 -21.45 12.37
CA ASP A 101 9.63 -20.59 11.99
C ASP A 101 10.11 -19.14 12.00
N TYR A 102 10.07 -18.50 10.83
CA TYR A 102 10.35 -17.07 10.62
C TYR A 102 9.63 -16.15 11.62
N ARG A 103 8.54 -16.63 12.22
CA ARG A 103 7.72 -15.96 13.22
C ARG A 103 8.47 -15.71 14.55
N ILE A 104 9.32 -16.63 14.98
CA ILE A 104 10.11 -16.48 16.22
C ILE A 104 11.14 -15.36 16.04
N TRP A 105 11.83 -15.37 14.90
CA TRP A 105 12.78 -14.31 14.53
C TRP A 105 12.09 -12.96 14.34
N ALA A 106 10.89 -12.93 13.75
CA ALA A 106 10.09 -11.72 13.65
C ALA A 106 9.68 -11.16 15.03
N ALA A 107 9.28 -12.03 15.96
CA ALA A 107 8.94 -11.64 17.33
C ALA A 107 10.17 -11.10 18.08
N LEU A 108 11.34 -11.72 17.91
CA LEU A 108 12.59 -11.27 18.51
C LEU A 108 13.03 -9.91 17.95
N LEU A 109 12.95 -9.72 16.63
CA LEU A 109 13.21 -8.42 16.00
C LEU A 109 12.26 -7.35 16.52
N LEU A 110 10.97 -7.67 16.67
CA LEU A 110 9.97 -6.75 17.19
C LEU A 110 10.25 -6.34 18.64
N LEU A 111 10.58 -7.29 19.51
CA LEU A 111 11.00 -7.01 20.89
C LEU A 111 12.27 -6.17 20.95
N CYS A 112 13.26 -6.48 20.13
CA CYS A 112 14.50 -5.70 20.03
C CYS A 112 14.22 -4.26 19.58
N THR A 113 13.36 -4.09 18.58
CA THR A 113 12.94 -2.76 18.10
C THR A 113 12.23 -1.96 19.19
N ILE A 114 11.33 -2.59 19.95
CA ILE A 114 10.65 -1.96 21.09
C ILE A 114 11.65 -1.55 22.17
N GLY A 115 12.59 -2.44 22.52
CA GLY A 115 13.61 -2.17 23.52
C GLY A 115 14.54 -1.03 23.12
N LEU A 116 15.01 -1.02 21.87
CA LEU A 116 15.81 0.09 21.32
C LEU A 116 15.02 1.39 21.31
N TRP A 117 13.77 1.37 20.86
CA TRP A 117 12.93 2.56 20.87
C TRP A 117 12.75 3.12 22.28
N TRP A 118 12.58 2.25 23.28
CA TRP A 118 12.43 2.70 24.66
C TRP A 118 13.74 3.22 25.25
N SER A 119 14.89 2.67 24.84
CA SER A 119 16.22 3.11 25.29
C SER A 119 16.71 4.41 24.65
N PHE A 120 16.28 4.72 23.43
CA PHE A 120 16.68 5.91 22.67
C PHE A 120 15.64 7.04 22.66
N ARG A 121 14.52 6.84 23.34
CA ARG A 121 13.51 7.88 23.61
C ARG A 121 13.92 8.73 24.82
#